data_AF-A0A815XIH6-F1
#
_entry.id   AF-A0A815XIH6-F1
#
_cell.length_a   1.000
_cell.length_b   1.000
_cell.length_c   1.000
_cell.angle_alpha   90.00
_cell.angle_beta   90.00
_cell.angle_gamma   90.00
#
_symmetry.space_group_name_H-M   'P 1'
#
loop_
_entity.id
_entity.type
_entity.pdbx_description
1 polymer ?
#
loop_
_entity_poly.entity_id
_entity_poly.type
_entity_poly.pdbx_seq_one_letter_code
_entity_poly.pdbx_strand_id
1 'polypeptide(L)' 'IIDYVFYSIQLMRVLGVLGPLDPEWLQQNKILGCPHPNVPSDHFSLLVEFELNPITNDLSITNNSKTSTTPILTRRQ' A
#
# COMPACT_ATOMS: atom_id res chain seq x y z
N ILE A 1 -6.36 -8.30 -11.22
CA ILE A 1 -5.25 -7.47 -10.69
C ILE A 1 -4.04 -8.37 -10.58
N ILE A 2 -2.91 -7.99 -11.19
CA ILE A 2 -1.68 -8.81 -11.21
C ILE A 2 -0.43 -8.07 -10.74
N ASP A 3 -0.54 -6.75 -10.52
CA ASP A 3 0.53 -5.90 -10.00
C ASP A 3 0.33 -5.63 -8.51
N TYR A 4 1.41 -5.68 -7.72
CA TYR A 4 1.38 -5.52 -6.27
C TYR A 4 2.64 -4.81 -5.75
N VAL A 5 2.47 -3.99 -4.71
CA VAL A 5 3.59 -3.45 -3.91
C VAL A 5 3.54 -4.10 -2.53
N PHE A 6 4.54 -4.92 -2.23
CA PHE A 6 4.69 -5.53 -0.91
C PHE A 6 5.61 -4.68 -0.03
N TYR A 7 5.30 -4.59 1.26
CA TYR A 7 6.07 -3.82 2.24
C TYR A 7 6.11 -4.51 3.60
N SER A 8 7.08 -4.14 4.45
CA SER A 8 7.18 -4.65 5.82
C SER A 8 6.23 -3.87 6.74
N ILE A 9 5.24 -4.57 7.29
CA ILE A 9 4.26 -3.99 8.23
C ILE A 9 4.88 -3.55 9.56
N GLN A 10 6.05 -4.10 9.92
CA GLN A 10 6.78 -3.73 11.13
C GLN A 10 7.53 -2.41 10.97
N LEU A 11 8.00 -2.13 9.76
CA LEU A 11 8.86 -1.00 9.46
C LEU A 11 8.13 0.15 8.78
N MET A 12 7.01 -0.10 8.12
CA MET A 12 6.38 0.88 7.24
C MET A 12 4.89 0.99 7.50
N ARG A 13 4.39 2.22 7.42
CA ARG A 13 2.96 2.56 7.47
C ARG A 13 2.55 3.20 6.16
N VAL A 14 1.43 2.77 5.58
CA VAL A 14 0.85 3.39 4.39
C VAL A 14 0.23 4.74 4.78
N LEU A 15 0.69 5.82 4.15
CA LEU A 15 0.11 7.16 4.29
C LEU A 15 -0.99 7.40 3.25
N GLY A 16 -0.75 6.95 2.01
CA GLY A 16 -1.67 7.15 0.90
C GLY A 16 -1.39 6.20 -0.25
N VAL A 17 -2.41 6.00 -1.09
CA VAL A 17 -2.32 5.23 -2.34
C VAL A 17 -2.92 6.05 -3.46
N LEU A 18 -2.33 5.96 -4.65
CA LEU A 18 -2.97 6.48 -5.85
C LEU A 18 -4.25 5.69 -6.11
N GLY A 19 -5.37 6.41 -6.20
CA GLY A 19 -6.66 5.81 -6.53
C GLY A 19 -6.70 5.21 -7.93
N PRO A 20 -7.76 4.45 -8.25
CA PRO A 20 -7.95 3.96 -9.61
C PRO A 20 -8.11 5.12 -10.59
N LEU A 21 -7.77 4.88 -11.86
CA LEU A 21 -8.08 5.81 -12.93
C LEU A 21 -9.60 6.00 -13.02
N ASP A 22 -10.03 7.23 -13.30
CA ASP A 22 -11.44 7.58 -13.43
C ASP A 22 -12.13 6.76 -14.54
N PRO A 23 -13.13 5.92 -14.21
CA PRO A 23 -13.87 5.14 -15.19
C PRO A 23 -14.63 6.01 -16.19
N GLU A 24 -15.09 7.20 -15.80
CA GLU A 24 -15.83 8.09 -16.68
C GLU A 24 -14.93 8.63 -17.80
N TRP A 25 -13.69 9.02 -17.44
CA TRP A 25 -12.69 9.43 -18.42
C TRP A 25 -12.40 8.32 -19.44
N LEU A 26 -12.28 7.07 -18.99
CA LEU A 26 -12.09 5.91 -19.89
C LEU A 26 -13.25 5.75 -20.86
N GLN A 27 -14.49 5.89 -20.38
CA GLN A 27 -15.70 5.79 -21.21
C GLN A 27 -15.80 6.94 -22.21
N GLN A 28 -15.58 8.18 -21.77
CA GLN A 28 -15.65 9.38 -22.61
C GLN A 28 -14.60 9.34 -23.74
N ASN A 29 -13.40 8.84 -23.45
CA ASN A 29 -12.34 8.68 -24.44
C ASN A 29 -12.44 7.36 -25.23
N LYS A 30 -13.48 6.54 -24.99
CA LYS A 30 -13.74 5.25 -25.64
C LYS A 30 -12.54 4.29 -25.58
N ILE A 31 -11.84 4.30 -24.44
CA ILE A 31 -10.68 3.43 -24.21
C ILE A 31 -11.22 2.05 -23.80
N LEU A 32 -11.28 1.13 -24.77
CA LEU A 32 -11.74 -0.24 -24.57
C LEU A 32 -10.63 -1.19 -24.08
N GLY A 33 -9.37 -0.78 -24.26
CA GLY A 33 -8.18 -1.54 -23.89
C GLY A 33 -6.92 -0.69 -23.99
N CYS A 34 -5.86 -1.17 -23.37
CA CYS A 34 -4.55 -0.53 -23.37
C CYS A 34 -3.50 -1.50 -23.96
N PRO A 35 -2.38 -1.00 -24.52
CA PRO A 35 -1.98 0.41 -24.59
C PRO A 35 -2.83 1.23 -25.58
N HIS A 36 -2.92 2.54 -25.33
CA HIS A 36 -3.70 3.53 -26.09
C HIS A 36 -2.82 4.78 -26.32
N PRO A 37 -3.04 5.64 -27.34
CA PRO A 37 -2.20 6.84 -27.55
C PRO A 37 -2.01 7.74 -26.32
N ASN A 38 -3.02 7.83 -25.46
CA ASN A 38 -2.98 8.57 -24.19
C ASN A 38 -2.59 7.73 -22.97
N VAL A 39 -2.46 6.40 -23.12
CA VAL A 39 -2.10 5.46 -22.05
C VAL A 39 -1.00 4.53 -22.58
N PRO A 40 0.27 4.85 -22.34
CA PRO A 40 1.39 4.21 -23.04
C PRO A 40 1.66 2.76 -22.63
N SER A 41 1.01 2.25 -21.58
CA SER A 41 1.13 0.87 -21.08
C SER A 41 -0.24 0.24 -20.91
N ASP A 42 -0.32 -1.09 -21.02
CA ASP A 42 -1.48 -1.91 -20.67
C ASP A 42 -1.69 -2.08 -19.16
N HIS A 43 -0.71 -1.66 -18.35
CA HIS A 43 -0.79 -1.64 -16.89
C HIS A 43 -0.87 -0.21 -16.36
N PHE A 44 -1.74 0.01 -15.37
CA PHE A 44 -1.79 1.27 -14.62
C PHE A 44 -0.76 1.27 -13.50
N SER A 45 -0.07 2.40 -13.31
CA SER A 45 0.96 2.52 -12.28
C SER A 45 0.38 2.40 -10.88
N LEU A 46 1.05 1.61 -10.04
CA LEU A 46 0.82 1.62 -8.60
C LEU A 46 1.74 2.66 -7.96
N LEU A 47 1.16 3.57 -7.19
CA LEU A 47 1.90 4.56 -6.41
C LEU A 47 1.40 4.53 -4.97
N VAL A 48 2.33 4.39 -4.03
CA VAL A 48 2.05 4.30 -2.60
C VAL A 48 3.03 5.20 -1.87
N GLU A 49 2.53 5.97 -0.91
CA GLU A 49 3.34 6.75 0.00
C GLU A 49 3.47 6.00 1.34
N PHE A 50 4.71 5.82 1.79
CA PHE A 50 5.03 5.13 3.04
C PHE A 50 5.74 6.07 4.00
N GLU A 51 5.39 5.94 5.28
CA GLU A 51 6.20 6.40 6.40
C GLU A 51 7.07 5.24 6.89
N LEU A 52 8.37 5.47 7.07
CA LEU A 52 9.30 4.49 7.61
C LEU A 52 9.50 4.72 9.11
N ASN A 53 9.17 3.71 9.90
CA ASN A 53 9.42 3.65 11.33
C ASN A 53 10.75 2.92 11.55
N PRO A 54 11.86 3.63 11.85
CA PRO A 54 13.11 2.96 12.19
C PRO A 54 12.88 2.16 13.48
N ILE A 55 13.33 0.90 13.49
CA ILE A 55 13.49 0.18 14.75
C ILE A 55 14.62 0.92 15.46
N THR A 56 14.28 1.83 16.36
CA THR A 56 15.20 2.23 17.41
C THR A 56 15.45 0.96 18.20
N ASN A 57 16.61 0.33 17.99
CA ASN A 57 17.22 -0.54 18.99
C ASN A 57 17.52 0.36 20.18
N ASP A 58 16.46 0.75 20.90
CA ASP A 58 16.62 1.34 22.21
C ASP A 58 17.09 0.17 23.07
N LEU A 59 18.40 0.03 23.18
CA LEU A 59 19.05 -0.75 24.23
C LEU A 59 18.78 -0.05 25.57
N SER A 60 17.51 0.24 25.88
CA SER A 60 17.09 0.38 27.25
C SER A 60 17.13 -1.03 27.83
N ILE A 61 18.26 -1.37 28.45
CA ILE A 61 18.33 -2.45 29.43
C ILE A 61 17.34 -2.06 30.53
N THR A 62 16.08 -2.42 30.36
CA THR A 62 15.07 -2.33 31.40
C THR A 62 14.62 -3.76 31.66
N ASN A 63 15.28 -4.37 32.64
CA ASN A 63 14.79 -5.58 33.28
C ASN A 63 13.34 -5.35 33.71
N ASN A 64 12.37 -6.07 33.12
CA ASN A 64 11.34 -6.85 33.84
C ASN A 64 10.18 -7.34 32.94
N SER A 65 10.07 -8.67 32.90
CA SER A 65 8.86 -9.51 32.93
C SER A 65 7.63 -9.21 32.04
N LYS A 66 7.33 -10.19 31.16
CA LYS A 66 5.98 -10.67 30.71
C LYS A 66 5.10 -9.62 30.00
N THR A 67 4.65 -9.81 28.76
CA THR A 67 3.58 -10.75 28.39
C THR A 67 3.45 -10.86 26.85
N SER A 68 3.20 -12.09 26.37
CA SER A 68 2.70 -12.39 25.03
C SER A 68 1.31 -11.78 24.81
N THR A 69 1.14 -10.92 23.80
CA THR A 69 -0.19 -10.49 23.33
C THR A 69 -0.31 -10.73 21.83
N THR A 70 -1.25 -11.60 21.48
CA THR A 70 -1.66 -12.07 20.15
C THR A 70 -2.22 -10.94 19.25
N PRO A 71 -2.12 -11.03 17.91
CA PRO A 71 -2.74 -10.04 17.02
C PRO A 71 -4.25 -10.26 16.89
N ILE A 72 -5.03 -9.21 17.17
CA ILE A 72 -6.48 -9.13 16.97
C ILE A 72 -6.76 -8.79 15.50
N LEU A 73 -7.46 -9.68 14.80
CA LEU A 73 -8.02 -9.46 13.47
C LEU A 73 -9.18 -8.47 13.56
N THR A 74 -9.01 -7.22 13.11
CA THR A 74 -10.15 -6.28 13.02
C THR A 74 -10.91 -6.53 11.72
N ARG A 75 -12.04 -7.24 11.81
CA ARG A 75 -13.07 -7.28 10.75
C ARG A 75 -13.88 -5.98 10.82
N ARG A 76 -13.81 -5.13 9.79
CA ARG A 76 -14.79 -4.05 9.62
C ARG A 76 -15.95 -4.56 8.77
N GLN A 77 -17.15 -4.28 9.26
CA GLN A 77 -18.43 -4.46 8.57
C GLN A 77 -18.52 -3.55 7.34
#